data_AF-A0A0R0LQN6-F1
#
_entry.id   AF-A0A0R0LQN6-F1
#
_cell.length_a   1.000
_cell.length_b   1.000
_cell.length_c   1.000
_cell.angle_alpha   90.00
_cell.angle_beta   90.00
_cell.angle_gamma   90.00
#
_symmetry.space_group_name_H-M   'P 1'
#
loop_
_entity.id
_entity.type
_entity.pdbx_description
1 polymer ?
#
loop_
_entity_poly.entity_id
_entity_poly.type
_entity_poly.pdbx_seq_one_letter_code
_entity_poly.pdbx_strand_id
1 'polypeptide(L)'
;MSTSHFSKKNHNKKKIEEPSTMQEAGTGFMLEPERKLDSKSNTMQQKVFKKNMKEEDVKKHLFMIEYTVGFDKMSIEEKMAIPVNRASDELLDWFYDVGSKGNLPGTWEEFKEL
;
A
#
# COMPACT_ATOMS: atom_id res chain seq x y z
N MET A 1 11.25 59.25 17.29
CA MET A 1 11.06 60.09 16.09
C MET A 1 10.09 59.36 15.18
N SER A 2 8.86 59.87 15.04
CA SER A 2 7.83 59.34 14.14
C SER A 2 8.07 59.83 12.71
N THR A 3 7.81 58.98 11.73
CA THR A 3 7.43 59.40 10.38
C THR A 3 6.13 58.70 9.97
N SER A 4 5.03 59.41 10.24
CA SER A 4 3.82 59.48 9.40
C SER A 4 4.22 59.94 7.98
N HIS A 5 3.53 59.75 6.86
CA HIS A 5 2.16 59.30 6.54
C HIS A 5 2.04 59.22 4.99
N PHE A 6 1.01 58.51 4.51
CA PHE A 6 0.25 58.76 3.26
C PHE A 6 0.97 58.55 1.89
N SER A 7 0.33 58.14 0.78
CA SER A 7 -1.08 58.28 0.38
C SER A 7 -1.49 57.28 -0.73
N LYS A 8 -2.81 57.18 -0.86
CA LYS A 8 -3.70 56.34 -1.68
C LYS A 8 -3.65 56.61 -3.19
N LYS A 9 -4.09 55.63 -4.00
CA LYS A 9 -5.31 55.63 -4.89
C LYS A 9 -5.20 54.46 -5.88
N ASN A 10 -6.09 53.46 -5.89
CA ASN A 10 -7.49 53.37 -6.33
C ASN A 10 -7.76 53.45 -7.85
N HIS A 11 -8.62 52.51 -8.29
CA HIS A 11 -9.54 52.47 -9.44
C HIS A 11 -9.05 51.76 -10.73
N ASN A 12 -9.62 50.58 -11.07
CA ASN A 12 -10.88 50.36 -11.85
C ASN A 12 -10.46 49.98 -13.31
N LYS A 13 -10.93 48.96 -14.03
CA LYS A 13 -12.29 48.45 -14.29
C LYS A 13 -12.23 47.03 -14.91
N LYS A 14 -13.30 46.26 -14.63
CA LYS A 14 -13.93 45.20 -15.45
C LYS A 14 -13.61 45.23 -16.94
N LYS A 15 -13.40 44.04 -17.53
CA LYS A 15 -14.18 43.58 -18.70
C LYS A 15 -14.20 42.05 -18.74
N ILE A 16 -15.41 41.50 -18.64
CA ILE A 16 -15.75 40.10 -18.90
C ILE A 16 -16.24 40.09 -20.34
N GLU A 17 -15.60 39.31 -21.21
CA GLU A 17 -16.16 38.87 -22.50
C GLU A 17 -15.70 37.41 -22.70
N GLU A 18 -16.65 36.48 -22.60
CA GLU A 18 -16.61 35.14 -23.21
C GLU A 18 -17.71 35.13 -24.30
N PRO A 19 -17.80 34.12 -25.20
CA PRO A 19 -16.78 33.22 -25.75
C PRO A 19 -16.77 33.27 -27.30
N SER A 20 -15.65 32.97 -27.95
CA SER A 20 -15.60 32.77 -29.41
C SER A 20 -15.25 31.33 -29.74
N THR A 21 -16.25 30.57 -30.16
CA THR A 21 -16.14 29.26 -30.82
C THR A 21 -15.50 29.43 -32.19
N MET A 22 -14.38 28.76 -32.47
CA MET A 22 -14.04 28.22 -33.79
C MET A 22 -13.14 26.98 -33.65
N GLN A 23 -13.48 25.95 -34.41
CA GLN A 23 -12.80 24.65 -34.55
C GLN A 23 -11.62 24.77 -35.53
N GLU A 24 -10.52 24.04 -35.31
CA GLU A 24 -10.04 22.98 -36.22
C GLU A 24 -8.62 22.48 -35.88
N ALA A 25 -8.50 21.15 -35.94
CA ALA A 25 -7.39 20.34 -36.44
C ALA A 25 -5.94 20.61 -35.98
N GLY A 26 -5.49 19.72 -35.08
CA GLY A 26 -4.36 18.83 -35.39
C GLY A 26 -2.95 19.36 -35.09
N THR A 27 -2.35 18.84 -34.02
CA THR A 27 -1.12 18.03 -34.07
C THR A 27 -0.63 17.71 -32.65
N GLY A 28 -0.52 16.41 -32.35
CA GLY A 28 0.49 15.82 -31.48
C GLY A 28 0.66 16.37 -30.06
N PHE A 29 -0.10 15.84 -29.11
CA PHE A 29 0.42 15.65 -27.75
C PHE A 29 0.18 14.21 -27.30
N MET A 30 1.12 13.37 -27.75
CA MET A 30 1.79 12.34 -26.99
C MET A 30 0.95 11.65 -25.90
N LEU A 31 0.46 10.46 -26.25
CA LEU A 31 0.08 9.40 -25.33
C LEU A 31 1.13 9.29 -24.23
N GLU A 32 0.75 9.58 -22.99
CA GLU A 32 1.55 9.24 -21.81
C GLU A 32 1.72 7.71 -21.80
N PRO A 33 2.94 7.17 -21.95
CA PRO A 33 3.12 5.74 -21.94
C PRO A 33 2.90 5.24 -20.52
N GLU A 34 2.00 4.26 -20.40
CA GLU A 34 1.79 3.48 -19.21
C GLU A 34 3.13 3.09 -18.59
N ARG A 35 3.36 3.50 -17.34
CA ARG A 35 4.45 2.97 -16.53
C ARG A 35 4.16 1.49 -16.27
N LYS A 36 4.58 0.63 -17.20
CA LYS A 36 4.76 -0.80 -16.97
C LYS A 36 5.82 -0.93 -15.89
N LEU A 37 5.36 -1.07 -14.65
CA LEU A 37 6.16 -1.64 -13.59
C LEU A 37 6.31 -3.12 -13.93
N ASP A 38 7.31 -3.44 -14.73
CA ASP A 38 7.84 -4.79 -14.89
C ASP A 38 8.52 -5.17 -13.57
N SER A 39 7.70 -5.37 -12.53
CA SER A 39 8.12 -6.07 -11.34
C SER A 39 8.32 -7.52 -11.74
N LYS A 40 9.52 -7.82 -12.25
CA LYS A 40 10.07 -9.17 -12.26
C LYS A 40 10.16 -9.61 -10.81
N SER A 41 9.04 -10.07 -10.26
CA SER A 41 9.03 -10.80 -9.01
C SER A 41 9.99 -11.95 -9.23
N ASN A 42 11.10 -11.93 -8.52
CA ASN A 42 11.94 -13.10 -8.33
C ASN A 42 11.05 -14.14 -7.67
N THR A 43 10.38 -14.95 -8.49
CA THR A 43 9.53 -16.05 -8.03
C THR A 43 10.48 -17.13 -7.52
N MET A 44 11.13 -16.86 -6.37
CA MET A 44 11.35 -17.92 -5.40
C MET A 44 9.99 -18.57 -5.27
N GLN A 45 9.88 -19.84 -5.67
CA GLN A 45 8.64 -20.60 -5.54
C GLN A 45 8.17 -20.42 -4.10
N GLN A 46 7.17 -19.55 -3.89
CA GLN A 46 6.72 -19.19 -2.56
C GLN A 46 6.00 -20.43 -2.04
N LYS A 47 6.68 -21.18 -1.19
CA LYS A 47 6.18 -22.43 -0.66
C LYS A 47 4.93 -22.10 0.15
N VAL A 48 3.80 -22.60 -0.35
CA VAL A 48 2.49 -22.33 0.22
C VAL A 48 2.33 -23.14 1.50
N PHE A 49 1.93 -22.51 2.60
CA PHE A 49 1.57 -23.24 3.82
C PHE A 49 0.31 -24.07 3.54
N LYS A 50 0.40 -25.38 3.68
CA LYS A 50 -0.71 -26.31 3.43
C LYS A 50 -1.06 -27.07 4.70
N LYS A 51 -2.34 -27.41 4.83
CA LYS A 51 -2.83 -28.38 5.80
C LYS A 51 -2.03 -29.69 5.67
N ASN A 52 -1.62 -30.26 6.79
CA ASN A 52 -0.75 -31.46 6.89
C ASN A 52 0.72 -31.26 6.47
N MET A 53 1.23 -30.02 6.44
CA MET A 53 2.67 -29.81 6.41
C MET A 53 3.33 -30.34 7.69
N LYS A 54 4.57 -30.83 7.56
CA LYS A 54 5.36 -31.23 8.72
C LYS A 54 5.64 -30.00 9.57
N GLU A 55 5.51 -30.15 10.89
CA GLU A 55 5.81 -29.09 11.85
C GLU A 55 7.22 -28.50 11.66
N GLU A 56 8.21 -29.34 11.38
CA GLU A 56 9.58 -28.91 11.09
C GLU A 56 9.66 -27.99 9.86
N ASP A 57 8.88 -28.29 8.81
CA ASP A 57 8.83 -27.44 7.61
C ASP A 57 8.15 -26.10 7.90
N VAL A 58 7.08 -26.10 8.70
CA VAL A 58 6.38 -24.88 9.13
C VAL A 58 7.32 -23.99 9.94
N LYS A 59 8.02 -24.57 10.93
CA LYS A 59 9.02 -23.87 11.75
C LYS A 59 10.14 -23.25 10.91
N LYS A 60 10.67 -23.97 9.92
CA LYS A 60 11.68 -23.43 8.99
C LYS A 60 11.16 -22.22 8.22
N HIS A 61 9.90 -22.23 7.77
CA HIS A 61 9.33 -21.11 7.03
C HIS A 61 9.09 -19.89 7.92
N LEU A 62 8.56 -20.12 9.12
CA LEU A 62 8.36 -19.05 10.11
C LEU A 62 9.71 -18.42 10.48
N PHE A 63 10.74 -19.23 10.71
CA PHE A 63 12.10 -18.73 10.96
C PHE A 63 12.64 -17.89 9.80
N MET A 64 12.42 -18.32 8.56
CA MET A 64 12.83 -17.53 7.39
C MET A 64 12.09 -16.17 7.31
N ILE A 65 10.83 -16.12 7.75
CA ILE A 65 10.05 -14.87 7.82
C ILE A 65 10.59 -13.94 8.91
N GLU A 66 10.85 -14.48 10.11
CA GLU A 66 11.41 -13.72 11.25
C GLU A 66 12.72 -13.02 10.89
N TYR A 67 13.56 -13.67 10.07
CA TYR A 67 14.84 -13.12 9.61
C TYR A 67 14.75 -12.22 8.37
N THR A 68 13.55 -11.91 7.87
CA THR A 68 13.41 -10.95 6.78
C THR A 68 13.66 -9.52 7.26
N VAL A 69 14.32 -8.73 6.41
CA VAL A 69 14.63 -7.34 6.71
C VAL A 69 13.33 -6.57 6.98
N GLY A 70 13.23 -5.96 8.16
CA GLY A 70 12.09 -5.16 8.56
C GLY A 70 11.04 -5.90 9.40
N PHE A 71 11.17 -7.21 9.63
CA PHE A 71 10.25 -7.99 10.46
C PHE A 71 10.06 -7.36 11.85
N ASP A 72 11.15 -6.96 12.52
CA ASP A 72 11.07 -6.35 13.86
C ASP A 72 10.25 -5.07 13.93
N LYS A 73 10.15 -4.35 12.80
CA LYS A 73 9.46 -3.05 12.70
C LYS A 73 7.98 -3.17 12.32
N MET A 74 7.55 -4.37 11.92
CA MET A 74 6.17 -4.63 11.53
C MET A 74 5.26 -4.70 12.76
N SER A 75 4.02 -4.25 12.57
CA SER A 75 2.92 -4.52 13.50
C SER A 75 2.67 -6.02 13.62
N ILE A 76 1.94 -6.41 14.66
CA ILE A 76 1.70 -7.83 14.91
C ILE A 76 0.84 -8.45 13.80
N GLU A 77 -0.13 -7.71 13.31
CA GLU A 77 -1.04 -8.09 12.23
C GLU A 77 -0.27 -8.27 10.91
N GLU A 78 0.67 -7.38 10.61
CA GLU A 78 1.55 -7.51 9.43
C GLU A 78 2.43 -8.75 9.51
N LYS A 79 2.98 -9.07 10.69
CA LYS A 79 3.79 -10.28 10.90
C LYS A 79 2.98 -11.53 10.60
N MET A 80 1.73 -11.60 11.06
CA MET A 80 0.81 -12.71 10.81
C MET A 80 0.31 -12.78 9.36
N ALA A 81 0.11 -11.63 8.72
CA ALA A 81 -0.35 -11.58 7.34
C ALA A 81 0.67 -12.17 6.35
N ILE A 82 1.98 -12.09 6.63
CA ILE A 82 3.03 -12.63 5.75
C ILE A 82 2.88 -14.14 5.49
N PRO A 83 2.86 -15.02 6.51
CA PRO A 83 2.66 -16.45 6.30
C PRO A 83 1.25 -16.76 5.79
N VAL A 84 0.22 -16.05 6.27
CA VAL A 84 -1.19 -16.30 5.88
C VAL A 84 -1.45 -15.99 4.41
N ASN A 85 -0.91 -14.88 3.88
CA ASN A 85 -1.01 -14.54 2.45
C ASN A 85 -0.35 -15.59 1.54
N ARG A 86 0.51 -16.43 2.11
CA ARG A 86 1.18 -17.53 1.43
C ARG A 86 0.60 -18.88 1.83
N ALA A 87 -0.53 -18.93 2.51
CA ALA A 87 -1.13 -20.16 2.99
C ALA A 87 -2.27 -20.63 2.07
N SER A 88 -2.84 -21.77 2.42
CA SER A 88 -4.08 -22.26 1.84
C SER A 88 -5.24 -21.31 2.11
N ASP A 89 -6.22 -21.28 1.19
CA ASP A 89 -7.45 -20.48 1.31
C ASP A 89 -8.16 -20.68 2.65
N GLU A 90 -8.17 -21.91 3.19
CA GLU A 90 -8.74 -22.19 4.54
C GLU A 90 -8.12 -21.34 5.66
N LEU A 91 -6.79 -21.12 5.61
CA LEU A 91 -6.09 -20.32 6.63
C LEU A 91 -6.33 -18.83 6.40
N LEU A 92 -6.47 -18.43 5.14
CA LEU A 92 -6.78 -17.05 4.76
C LEU A 92 -8.20 -16.66 5.20
N ASP A 93 -9.17 -17.56 4.99
CA ASP A 93 -10.56 -17.40 5.44
C ASP A 93 -10.64 -17.34 6.98
N TRP A 94 -9.92 -18.23 7.66
CA TRP A 94 -9.82 -18.20 9.13
C TRP A 94 -9.23 -16.87 9.62
N PHE A 95 -8.14 -16.40 9.01
CA PHE A 95 -7.50 -15.15 9.40
C PHE A 95 -8.40 -13.95 9.18
N TYR A 96 -9.17 -13.94 8.09
CA TYR A 96 -10.18 -12.92 7.83
C TYR A 96 -11.32 -12.95 8.87
N ASP A 97 -11.86 -14.12 9.18
CA ASP A 97 -12.97 -14.26 10.14
C ASP A 97 -12.55 -13.86 11.55
N VAL A 98 -11.37 -14.30 12.00
CA VAL A 98 -10.83 -13.95 13.32
C VAL A 98 -10.37 -12.48 13.39
N GLY A 99 -9.71 -12.00 12.34
CA GLY A 99 -9.25 -10.61 12.20
C GLY A 99 -10.39 -9.60 12.16
N SER A 100 -11.45 -9.87 11.40
CA SER A 100 -12.63 -8.99 11.34
C SER A 100 -13.37 -8.88 12.67
N LYS A 101 -13.22 -9.85 13.56
CA LYS A 101 -13.77 -9.85 14.92
C LYS A 101 -12.83 -9.25 15.97
N GLY A 102 -11.61 -8.87 15.58
CA GLY A 102 -10.59 -8.35 16.51
C GLY A 102 -10.03 -9.41 17.47
N ASN A 103 -10.13 -10.69 17.13
CA ASN A 103 -9.73 -11.82 17.98
C ASN A 103 -8.42 -12.48 17.51
N LEU A 104 -7.60 -11.76 16.73
CA LEU A 104 -6.28 -12.25 16.35
C LEU A 104 -5.41 -12.41 17.61
N PRO A 105 -4.43 -13.33 17.57
CA PRO A 105 -3.50 -13.45 18.68
C PRO A 105 -2.80 -12.11 18.93
N GLY A 106 -2.51 -11.80 20.20
CA GLY A 106 -1.91 -10.53 20.59
C GLY A 106 -0.41 -10.49 20.36
N THR A 107 0.22 -11.65 20.21
CA THR A 107 1.67 -11.81 20.03
C THR A 107 2.01 -12.78 18.92
N TRP A 108 3.26 -12.70 18.46
CA TRP A 108 3.75 -13.54 17.38
C TRP A 108 3.96 -14.98 17.86
N GLU A 109 4.34 -15.12 19.11
CA GLU A 109 4.51 -16.39 19.81
C GLU A 109 3.18 -17.15 19.89
N GLU A 110 2.10 -16.48 20.30
CA GLU A 110 0.75 -17.09 20.32
C GLU A 110 0.32 -17.56 18.92
N PHE A 111 0.63 -16.79 17.87
CA PHE A 111 0.33 -17.19 16.50
C PHE A 111 1.08 -18.47 16.08
N LYS A 112 2.29 -18.71 16.57
CA LYS A 112 3.09 -19.91 16.27
C LYS A 112 2.59 -21.17 16.98
N GLU A 113 1.76 -21.02 18.01
CA GLU A 113 1.20 -22.13 18.80
C GLU A 113 -0.18 -22.60 18.34
N LEU A 114 -0.78 -21.92 17.35
CA LEU A 114 -2.05 -22.31 16.71
C LEU A 114 -1.90 -23.55 15.82
#